data_AF-A0AA48GKD4-F1
#
_entry.id   AF-A0AA48GKD4-F1
#
_cell.length_a   1.000
_cell.length_b   1.000
_cell.length_c   1.000
_cell.angle_alpha   90.00
_cell.angle_beta   90.00
_cell.angle_gamma   90.00
#
_symmetry.space_group_name_H-M   'P 1'
#
loop_
_entity.id
_entity.type
_entity.pdbx_description
1 polymer ?
#
loop_
_entity_poly.entity_id
_entity_poly.type
_entity_poly.pdbx_seq_one_letter_code
_entity_poly.pdbx_strand_id
1 'polypeptide(L)'
;MARSNETWTGATEGTALAAELHRKLEVSHRQAKGLIDAGCVKVNGAEARTYGLRLAATDTVHVVFDPDMVYSALPKPSRSADCPFTVLLEDKHLVFVDKPAGLLTVPAEKNTDPCLAEALTDLYRRRGFKRFQLFIAHRLDRYTSGVLVFAKTPEALNGLKRIFDEHHLHRIYKAILVGELPENAGTLSDKLVERKSLRMQVVPENSKAKQDIKGAKVAITHYRVLERLPGHTVVEVKLETGRRNQIRVQFADRGFPLLGDQVYGTPSPLIDRQALHAELLGFRHPVTGESVTASAPMPADMEKALKALRTARRVERAEAGVKGEADIYKPKITAERKLDRVRRAERYTKDEPRRPSTPRDEAPRPRRSVGPRDEAPRPRRAAGPRDEAPRPRRAADARPAGGKPTAKPAGAFRKPGPKKG
;
A
#
# COMPACT_ATOMS: atom_id res chain seq x y z
N MET A 1 15.40 18.53 -52.29
CA MET A 1 15.98 18.36 -50.94
C MET A 1 16.68 17.02 -50.90
N ALA A 2 17.98 17.00 -50.61
CA ALA A 2 18.78 15.79 -50.61
C ALA A 2 18.45 14.98 -49.35
N ARG A 3 17.75 13.86 -49.49
CA ARG A 3 17.55 12.94 -48.36
C ARG A 3 18.84 12.13 -48.19
N SER A 4 19.45 12.23 -47.02
CA SER A 4 20.53 11.34 -46.62
C SER A 4 19.96 9.94 -46.43
N ASN A 5 20.61 8.96 -47.05
CA ASN A 5 20.27 7.55 -46.92
C ASN A 5 21.50 6.82 -46.39
N GLU A 6 21.44 6.41 -45.14
CA GLU A 6 22.54 5.73 -44.46
C GLU A 6 22.11 4.34 -44.03
N THR A 7 22.98 3.36 -44.27
CA THR A 7 22.78 1.97 -43.87
C THR A 7 24.04 1.43 -43.25
N TRP A 8 23.94 0.83 -42.08
CA TRP A 8 25.06 0.16 -41.42
C TRP A 8 24.60 -1.05 -40.62
N THR A 9 25.52 -1.97 -40.38
CA THR A 9 25.32 -3.10 -39.46
C THR A 9 25.63 -2.67 -38.04
N GLY A 10 24.84 -3.15 -37.08
CA GLY A 10 24.98 -2.85 -35.65
C GLY A 10 26.40 -3.16 -35.18
N ALA A 11 27.20 -2.13 -34.91
CA ALA A 11 28.63 -2.33 -34.64
C ALA A 11 28.92 -2.88 -33.23
N THR A 12 27.93 -2.86 -32.33
CA THR A 12 28.13 -3.20 -30.91
C THR A 12 26.90 -3.89 -30.34
N GLU A 13 27.04 -5.18 -30.07
CA GLU A 13 25.99 -6.04 -29.54
C GLU A 13 25.43 -5.48 -28.22
N GLY A 14 24.12 -5.38 -28.13
CA GLY A 14 23.43 -4.87 -26.95
C GLY A 14 23.41 -3.34 -26.84
N THR A 15 23.81 -2.57 -27.84
CA THR A 15 23.65 -1.11 -27.80
C THR A 15 22.19 -0.71 -28.07
N ALA A 16 21.69 0.31 -27.37
CA ALA A 16 20.35 0.85 -27.62
C ALA A 16 20.32 1.62 -28.94
N LEU A 17 19.27 1.42 -29.76
CA LEU A 17 19.11 2.04 -31.08
C LEU A 17 19.29 3.56 -31.05
N ALA A 18 18.68 4.27 -30.10
CA ALA A 18 18.83 5.73 -29.98
C ALA A 18 20.26 6.17 -29.61
N ALA A 19 21.04 5.33 -28.94
CA ALA A 19 22.45 5.61 -28.63
C ALA A 19 23.34 5.35 -29.87
N GLU A 20 23.04 4.31 -30.64
CA GLU A 20 23.75 4.03 -31.89
C GLU A 20 23.51 5.14 -32.93
N LEU A 21 22.27 5.61 -33.08
CA LEU A 21 21.94 6.74 -33.95
C LEU A 21 22.66 8.03 -33.54
N HIS A 22 22.71 8.33 -32.22
CA HIS A 22 23.44 9.49 -31.71
C HIS A 22 24.93 9.43 -32.08
N ARG A 23 25.54 8.26 -31.94
CA ARG A 23 26.97 8.06 -32.20
C ARG A 23 27.30 8.08 -33.68
N LYS A 24 26.48 7.44 -34.52
CA LYS A 24 26.75 7.27 -35.96
C LYS A 24 26.43 8.51 -36.79
N LEU A 25 25.31 9.18 -36.47
CA LEU A 25 24.87 10.37 -37.19
C LEU A 25 25.39 11.67 -36.55
N GLU A 26 26.14 11.57 -35.44
CA GLU A 26 26.64 12.70 -34.64
C GLU A 26 25.55 13.72 -34.22
N VAL A 27 24.28 13.28 -34.19
CA VAL A 27 23.13 14.13 -33.85
C VAL A 27 22.84 14.08 -32.36
N SER A 28 22.23 15.13 -31.79
CA SER A 28 21.84 15.10 -30.37
C SER A 28 20.94 13.90 -30.01
N HIS A 29 20.99 13.42 -28.75
CA HIS A 29 20.08 12.36 -28.26
C HIS A 29 18.59 12.65 -28.49
N ARG A 30 18.20 13.94 -28.53
CA ARG A 30 16.82 14.35 -28.80
C ARG A 30 16.48 14.17 -30.28
N GLN A 31 17.40 14.52 -31.17
CA GLN A 31 17.28 14.35 -32.62
C GLN A 31 17.24 12.86 -32.98
N ALA A 32 18.11 12.03 -32.37
CA ALA A 32 18.12 10.59 -32.56
C ALA A 32 16.77 9.93 -32.22
N LYS A 33 16.13 10.39 -31.13
CA LYS A 33 14.76 9.94 -30.79
C LYS A 33 13.71 10.46 -31.76
N GLY A 34 13.84 11.71 -32.21
CA GLY A 34 12.96 12.30 -33.23
C GLY A 34 13.00 11.56 -34.56
N LEU A 35 14.17 11.08 -34.99
CA LEU A 35 14.31 10.26 -36.20
C LEU A 35 13.51 8.94 -36.08
N ILE A 36 13.55 8.31 -34.91
CA ILE A 36 12.77 7.09 -34.63
C ILE A 36 11.27 7.42 -34.66
N ASP A 37 10.84 8.49 -33.99
CA ASP A 37 9.43 8.89 -33.94
C ASP A 37 8.86 9.31 -35.30
N ALA A 38 9.67 9.92 -36.15
CA ALA A 38 9.30 10.35 -37.50
C ALA A 38 9.26 9.20 -38.52
N GLY A 39 9.54 7.95 -38.10
CA GLY A 39 9.56 6.79 -38.99
C GLY A 39 10.74 6.77 -39.95
N CYS A 40 11.79 7.55 -39.68
CA CYS A 40 12.99 7.62 -40.52
C CYS A 40 13.91 6.40 -40.38
N VAL A 41 13.69 5.56 -39.36
CA VAL A 41 14.60 4.46 -38.98
C VAL A 41 13.93 3.10 -39.18
N LYS A 42 14.60 2.20 -39.90
CA LYS A 42 14.23 0.80 -40.07
C LYS A 42 15.35 -0.10 -39.55
N VAL A 43 14.99 -1.19 -38.88
CA VAL A 43 15.92 -2.24 -38.43
C VAL A 43 15.47 -3.54 -39.09
N ASN A 44 16.38 -4.18 -39.83
CA ASN A 44 16.10 -5.39 -40.63
C ASN A 44 14.87 -5.23 -41.55
N GLY A 45 14.68 -4.04 -42.12
CA GLY A 45 13.57 -3.71 -43.01
C GLY A 45 12.26 -3.31 -42.30
N ALA A 46 12.14 -3.51 -40.99
CA ALA A 46 10.96 -3.13 -40.20
C ALA A 46 11.13 -1.74 -39.56
N GLU A 47 10.07 -0.93 -39.51
CA GLU A 47 10.10 0.36 -38.83
C GLU A 47 10.42 0.21 -37.33
N ALA A 48 11.42 0.94 -36.87
CA ALA A 48 11.73 0.99 -35.45
C ALA A 48 10.89 2.07 -34.76
N ARG A 49 10.16 1.68 -33.72
CA ARG A 49 9.34 2.61 -32.90
C ARG A 49 9.80 2.71 -31.44
N THR A 50 10.89 2.03 -31.10
CA THR A 50 11.36 1.87 -29.72
C THR A 50 12.78 2.40 -29.58
N TYR A 51 12.98 3.46 -28.80
CA TYR A 51 14.31 4.07 -28.59
C TYR A 51 15.34 3.11 -28.00
N GLY A 52 14.90 2.24 -27.10
CA GLY A 52 15.74 1.31 -26.34
C GLY A 52 15.91 -0.06 -26.97
N LEU A 53 15.53 -0.24 -28.23
CA LEU A 53 15.73 -1.49 -28.95
C LEU A 53 17.21 -1.87 -28.91
N ARG A 54 17.53 -3.05 -28.40
CA ARG A 54 18.90 -3.55 -28.29
C ARG A 54 19.27 -4.21 -29.60
N LEU A 55 20.29 -3.68 -30.27
CA LEU A 55 20.75 -4.18 -31.57
C LEU A 55 21.67 -5.38 -31.39
N ALA A 56 21.47 -6.42 -32.20
CA ALA A 56 22.43 -7.48 -32.41
C ALA A 56 23.54 -7.03 -33.38
N ALA A 57 24.70 -7.67 -33.35
CA ALA A 57 25.79 -7.38 -34.29
C ALA A 57 25.40 -7.66 -35.76
N THR A 58 24.38 -8.49 -35.97
CA THR A 58 23.82 -8.85 -37.27
C THR A 58 22.69 -7.94 -37.75
N ASP A 59 22.20 -7.02 -36.90
CA ASP A 59 21.07 -6.16 -37.26
C ASP A 59 21.52 -5.07 -38.23
N THR A 60 20.75 -4.89 -39.31
CA THR A 60 20.98 -3.81 -40.29
C THR A 60 20.07 -2.65 -39.96
N VAL A 61 20.67 -1.50 -39.63
CA VAL A 61 19.97 -0.23 -39.38
C VAL A 61 20.00 0.60 -40.67
N HIS A 62 18.83 0.99 -41.14
CA HIS A 62 18.64 1.82 -42.32
C HIS A 62 17.92 3.10 -41.92
N VAL A 63 18.52 4.25 -42.22
CA VAL A 63 18.00 5.57 -41.82
C VAL A 63 17.87 6.45 -43.05
N VAL A 64 16.66 6.99 -43.26
CA VAL A 64 16.37 7.97 -44.32
C VAL A 64 15.88 9.24 -43.67
N PHE A 65 16.68 10.30 -43.78
CA PHE A 65 16.35 11.58 -43.17
C PHE A 65 16.84 12.75 -44.00
N ASP A 66 16.27 13.92 -43.74
CA ASP A 66 16.73 15.19 -44.31
C ASP A 66 17.72 15.84 -43.32
N PRO A 67 19.00 16.02 -43.68
CA PRO A 67 20.00 16.56 -42.76
C PRO A 67 19.72 18.01 -42.37
N ASP A 68 18.97 18.76 -43.19
CA ASP A 68 18.60 20.15 -42.93
C ASP A 68 17.34 20.26 -42.06
N MET A 69 16.65 19.13 -41.80
CA MET A 69 15.44 19.10 -40.98
C MET A 69 15.72 18.71 -39.52
N VAL A 70 15.12 19.47 -38.59
CA VAL A 70 15.18 19.16 -37.15
C VAL A 70 14.05 18.20 -36.77
N TYR A 71 14.42 16.95 -36.49
CA TYR A 71 13.51 15.91 -36.01
C TYR A 71 13.38 16.00 -34.49
N SER A 72 12.27 16.57 -34.02
CA SER A 72 11.96 16.58 -32.60
C SER A 72 11.26 15.29 -32.18
N ALA A 73 11.76 14.63 -31.13
CA ALA A 73 11.05 13.55 -30.47
C ALA A 73 9.61 13.99 -30.15
N LEU A 74 8.63 13.17 -30.54
CA LEU A 74 7.24 13.45 -30.25
C LEU A 74 7.09 13.53 -28.73
N PRO A 75 6.42 14.57 -28.20
CA PRO A 75 6.04 14.56 -26.80
C PRO A 75 5.21 13.30 -26.57
N LYS A 76 5.60 12.47 -25.59
CA LYS A 76 4.80 11.30 -25.23
C LYS A 76 3.35 11.75 -25.08
N PRO A 77 2.38 11.07 -25.72
CA PRO A 77 0.99 11.47 -25.65
C PRO A 77 0.62 11.64 -24.18
N SER A 78 0.30 12.88 -23.80
CA SER A 78 -0.12 13.22 -22.45
C SER A 78 -1.50 12.62 -22.25
N ARG A 79 -1.57 11.43 -21.66
CA ARG A 79 -2.82 10.83 -21.17
C ARG A 79 -3.31 11.52 -19.89
N SER A 80 -2.73 12.68 -19.52
CA SER A 80 -3.01 13.41 -18.27
C SER A 80 -4.37 14.11 -18.25
N ALA A 81 -4.97 14.37 -19.41
CA ALA A 81 -6.16 15.22 -19.50
C ALA A 81 -7.37 14.63 -18.74
N ASP A 82 -7.40 13.31 -18.55
CA ASP A 82 -8.56 12.59 -17.99
C ASP A 82 -8.29 12.00 -16.60
N CYS A 83 -7.34 12.55 -15.85
CA CYS A 83 -6.94 12.00 -14.55
C CYS A 83 -7.57 12.80 -13.39
N PRO A 84 -8.67 12.34 -12.77
CA PRO A 84 -9.37 13.13 -11.75
C PRO A 84 -8.62 13.06 -10.41
N PHE A 85 -7.80 14.06 -10.10
CA PHE A 85 -7.23 14.23 -8.76
C PHE A 85 -7.51 15.64 -8.24
N THR A 86 -7.56 15.78 -6.93
CA THR A 86 -7.79 17.07 -6.27
C THR A 86 -6.51 17.52 -5.58
N VAL A 87 -6.08 18.76 -5.80
CA VAL A 87 -5.00 19.37 -5.01
C VAL A 87 -5.60 19.83 -3.67
N LEU A 88 -5.07 19.31 -2.56
CA LEU A 88 -5.57 19.59 -1.21
C LEU A 88 -4.83 20.77 -0.57
N LEU A 89 -3.52 20.81 -0.74
CA LEU A 89 -2.64 21.84 -0.21
C LEU A 89 -1.44 21.97 -1.15
N GLU A 90 -1.02 23.19 -1.44
CA GLU A 90 0.14 23.45 -2.30
C GLU A 90 0.93 24.64 -1.75
N ASP A 91 2.25 24.48 -1.65
CA ASP A 91 3.19 25.56 -1.36
C ASP A 91 4.38 25.54 -2.34
N LYS A 92 5.46 26.27 -2.05
CA LYS A 92 6.66 26.35 -2.90
C LYS A 92 7.39 25.00 -3.02
N HIS A 93 7.35 24.17 -1.99
CA HIS A 93 8.15 22.98 -1.78
C HIS A 93 7.36 21.68 -1.86
N LEU A 94 6.07 21.68 -1.51
CA LEU A 94 5.22 20.50 -1.41
C LEU A 94 3.90 20.69 -2.16
N VAL A 95 3.34 19.56 -2.60
CA VAL A 95 1.95 19.48 -3.07
C VAL A 95 1.30 18.22 -2.51
N PHE A 96 0.19 18.42 -1.81
CA PHE A 96 -0.69 17.36 -1.32
C PHE A 96 -1.85 17.19 -2.28
N VAL A 97 -2.19 15.94 -2.57
CA VAL A 97 -3.30 15.61 -3.45
C VAL A 97 -4.15 14.50 -2.86
N ASP A 98 -5.44 14.51 -3.19
CA ASP A 98 -6.33 13.38 -3.01
C ASP A 98 -6.27 12.50 -4.26
N LYS A 99 -5.62 11.35 -4.13
CA LYS A 99 -5.52 10.38 -5.22
C LYS A 99 -6.83 9.58 -5.31
N PRO A 100 -7.50 9.51 -6.47
CA PRO A 100 -8.63 8.62 -6.65
C PRO A 100 -8.17 7.15 -6.61
N ALA A 101 -9.10 6.23 -6.34
CA ALA A 101 -8.84 4.81 -6.57
C ALA A 101 -8.78 4.50 -8.07
N GLY A 102 -8.03 3.47 -8.45
CA GLY A 102 -7.85 3.05 -9.85
C GLY A 102 -6.65 3.70 -10.53
N LEU A 103 -6.15 4.82 -9.99
CA LEU A 103 -5.01 5.56 -10.51
C LEU A 103 -3.68 5.09 -9.91
N LEU A 104 -2.69 4.82 -10.77
CA LEU A 104 -1.32 4.55 -10.33
C LEU A 104 -0.65 5.82 -9.79
N THR A 105 0.14 5.68 -8.72
CA THR A 105 0.94 6.81 -8.22
C THR A 105 2.07 7.17 -9.18
N VAL A 106 2.78 6.15 -9.69
CA VAL A 106 3.94 6.25 -10.60
C VAL A 106 3.76 5.28 -11.76
N PRO A 107 4.43 5.49 -12.91
CA PRO A 107 4.35 4.57 -14.04
C PRO A 107 4.77 3.15 -13.63
N ALA A 108 4.10 2.14 -14.19
CA ALA A 108 4.55 0.76 -14.05
C ALA A 108 5.47 0.41 -15.23
N GLU A 109 6.53 -0.36 -14.99
CA GLU A 109 7.61 -0.64 -15.97
C GLU A 109 7.11 -1.17 -17.33
N LYS A 110 5.97 -1.87 -17.36
CA LYS A 110 5.41 -2.50 -18.56
C LYS A 110 4.07 -1.91 -19.01
N ASN A 111 3.58 -0.88 -18.32
CA ASN A 111 2.22 -0.38 -18.54
C ASN A 111 2.24 1.09 -18.95
N THR A 112 1.43 1.42 -19.94
CA THR A 112 1.25 2.79 -20.43
C THR A 112 0.06 3.50 -19.75
N ASP A 113 -0.57 2.85 -18.77
CA ASP A 113 -1.64 3.42 -17.96
C ASP A 113 -1.27 4.81 -17.41
N PRO A 114 -2.23 5.76 -17.39
CA PRO A 114 -2.00 7.08 -16.79
C PRO A 114 -1.64 6.94 -15.31
N CYS A 115 -0.77 7.83 -14.83
CA CYS A 115 -0.40 7.90 -13.42
C CYS A 115 -0.45 9.33 -12.88
N LEU A 116 -0.62 9.44 -11.56
CA LEU A 116 -0.75 10.71 -10.86
C LEU A 116 0.49 11.60 -11.02
N ALA A 117 1.70 11.01 -10.97
CA ALA A 117 2.94 11.79 -11.10
C ALA A 117 3.08 12.46 -12.48
N GLU A 118 2.69 11.77 -13.55
CA GLU A 118 2.66 12.34 -14.91
C GLU A 118 1.58 13.41 -15.02
N ALA A 119 0.38 13.13 -14.48
CA ALA A 119 -0.73 14.08 -14.53
C ALA A 119 -0.43 15.39 -13.78
N LEU A 120 0.19 15.30 -12.60
CA LEU A 120 0.69 16.47 -11.87
C LEU A 120 1.77 17.20 -12.66
N THR A 121 2.75 16.48 -13.21
CA THR A 121 3.83 17.11 -13.99
C THR A 121 3.27 17.90 -15.17
N ASP A 122 2.29 17.34 -15.87
CA ASP A 122 1.63 17.99 -17.00
C ASP A 122 0.76 19.18 -16.56
N LEU A 123 0.06 19.10 -15.42
CA LEU A 123 -0.64 20.25 -14.83
C LEU A 123 0.31 21.44 -14.63
N TYR A 124 1.49 21.21 -14.03
CA TYR A 124 2.47 22.28 -13.83
C TYR A 124 3.06 22.81 -15.13
N ARG A 125 3.29 21.94 -16.13
CA ARG A 125 3.72 22.41 -17.46
C ARG A 125 2.69 23.33 -18.10
N ARG A 126 1.38 23.00 -18.00
CA ARG A 126 0.28 23.86 -18.48
C ARG A 126 0.21 25.19 -17.72
N ARG A 127 0.58 25.21 -16.43
CA ARG A 127 0.74 26.44 -15.63
C ARG A 127 1.99 27.28 -15.98
N GLY A 128 2.78 26.87 -16.98
CA GLY A 128 3.95 27.62 -17.46
C GLY A 128 5.30 27.15 -16.92
N PHE A 129 5.36 26.10 -16.09
CA PHE A 129 6.61 25.58 -15.54
C PHE A 129 7.32 24.65 -16.56
N LYS A 130 8.05 25.24 -17.51
CA LYS A 130 8.69 24.54 -18.65
C LYS A 130 9.64 23.38 -18.26
N ARG A 131 10.29 23.47 -17.09
CA ARG A 131 11.24 22.45 -16.58
C ARG A 131 10.82 21.90 -15.22
N PHE A 132 9.51 21.83 -14.95
CA PHE A 132 9.01 21.26 -13.71
C PHE A 132 9.41 19.79 -13.55
N GLN A 133 9.99 19.46 -12.40
CA GLN A 133 10.29 18.10 -12.01
C GLN A 133 9.57 17.81 -10.69
N LEU A 134 8.69 16.80 -10.73
CA LEU A 134 8.02 16.29 -9.56
C LEU A 134 8.89 15.21 -8.90
N PHE A 135 9.02 15.28 -7.57
CA PHE A 135 9.80 14.32 -6.79
C PHE A 135 8.88 13.46 -5.91
N ILE A 136 9.07 12.15 -6.00
CA ILE A 136 8.21 11.16 -5.34
C ILE A 136 8.94 10.60 -4.11
N ALA A 137 8.35 10.78 -2.93
CA ALA A 137 8.90 10.26 -1.67
C ALA A 137 8.22 8.95 -1.22
N HIS A 138 6.93 8.78 -1.54
CA HIS A 138 6.14 7.60 -1.16
C HIS A 138 5.03 7.35 -2.17
N ARG A 139 4.28 6.25 -1.98
CA ARG A 139 3.23 5.82 -2.90
C ARG A 139 2.05 5.20 -2.18
N LEU A 140 0.87 5.33 -2.80
CA LEU A 140 -0.30 4.51 -2.50
C LEU A 140 -0.48 3.44 -3.58
N ASP A 141 -1.12 2.33 -3.21
CA ASP A 141 -1.52 1.29 -4.17
C ASP A 141 -2.53 1.84 -5.18
N ARG A 142 -2.62 1.23 -6.36
CA ARG A 142 -3.50 1.67 -7.46
C ARG A 142 -4.92 1.94 -6.99
N TYR A 143 -5.49 1.00 -6.25
CA TYR A 143 -6.88 1.06 -5.78
C TYR A 143 -7.05 1.59 -4.34
N THR A 144 -5.98 2.11 -3.73
CA THR A 144 -6.08 2.84 -2.48
C THR A 144 -6.24 4.33 -2.80
N SER A 145 -7.28 4.97 -2.27
CA SER A 145 -7.52 6.41 -2.46
C SER A 145 -6.98 7.23 -1.29
N GLY A 146 -6.96 8.56 -1.44
CA GLY A 146 -6.69 9.49 -0.34
C GLY A 146 -5.39 10.27 -0.48
N VAL A 147 -4.98 10.86 0.64
CA VAL A 147 -3.90 11.86 0.73
C VAL A 147 -2.55 11.28 0.34
N LEU A 148 -1.89 11.95 -0.60
CA LEU A 148 -0.52 11.72 -1.01
C LEU A 148 0.22 13.05 -1.09
N VAL A 149 1.52 13.05 -0.80
CA VAL A 149 2.38 14.26 -0.91
C VAL A 149 3.51 14.02 -1.90
N PHE A 150 3.80 15.04 -2.69
CA PHE A 150 4.96 15.11 -3.57
C PHE A 150 5.82 16.31 -3.22
N ALA A 151 7.12 16.19 -3.47
CA ALA A 151 8.06 17.30 -3.39
C ALA A 151 8.15 18.00 -4.76
N LYS A 152 8.17 19.34 -4.71
CA LYS A 152 8.39 20.24 -5.85
C LYS A 152 9.85 20.66 -5.96
N THR A 153 10.64 20.50 -4.89
CA THR A 153 12.07 20.82 -4.87
C THR A 153 12.93 19.67 -4.32
N PRO A 154 14.22 19.59 -4.70
CA PRO A 154 15.13 18.55 -4.18
C PRO A 154 15.30 18.59 -2.66
N GLU A 155 15.30 19.78 -2.06
CA GLU A 155 15.43 19.96 -0.61
C GLU A 155 14.24 19.32 0.11
N ALA A 156 13.03 19.56 -0.40
CA ALA A 156 11.81 18.95 0.12
C ALA A 156 11.81 17.44 -0.03
N LEU A 157 12.31 16.89 -1.15
CA LEU A 157 12.45 15.44 -1.32
C LEU A 157 13.37 14.83 -0.25
N ASN A 158 14.54 15.44 -0.03
CA ASN A 158 15.52 14.93 0.94
C ASN A 158 14.96 14.94 2.36
N GLY A 159 14.26 16.02 2.75
CA GLY A 159 13.60 16.08 4.04
C GLY A 159 12.43 15.10 4.17
N LEU A 160 11.60 14.94 3.12
CA LEU A 160 10.53 13.92 3.11
C LEU A 160 11.11 12.51 3.28
N LYS A 161 12.20 12.16 2.59
CA LYS A 161 12.84 10.84 2.76
C LYS A 161 13.20 10.59 4.22
N ARG A 162 13.87 11.54 4.88
CA ARG A 162 14.22 11.45 6.32
C ARG A 162 12.97 11.27 7.19
N ILE A 163 11.95 12.09 7.00
CA ILE A 163 10.69 12.02 7.74
C ILE A 163 10.04 10.62 7.62
N PHE A 164 10.02 10.06 6.39
CA PHE A 164 9.46 8.75 6.13
C PHE A 164 10.30 7.60 6.70
N ASP A 165 11.62 7.72 6.64
CA ASP A 165 12.57 6.74 7.17
C ASP A 165 12.57 6.71 8.70
N GLU A 166 12.50 7.89 9.35
CA GLU A 166 12.44 8.05 10.81
C GLU A 166 11.02 7.80 11.37
N HIS A 167 10.03 7.62 10.51
CA HIS A 167 8.62 7.46 10.90
C HIS A 167 8.06 8.64 11.71
N HIS A 168 8.64 9.83 11.55
CA HIS A 168 8.24 11.09 12.18
C HIS A 168 7.04 11.75 11.48
N LEU A 169 5.98 10.97 11.28
CA LEU A 169 4.80 11.41 10.54
C LEU A 169 3.52 10.70 10.98
N HIS A 170 2.40 11.33 10.69
CA HIS A 170 1.05 10.88 11.01
C HIS A 170 0.34 10.43 9.75
N ARG A 171 0.18 9.11 9.60
CA ARG A 171 -0.66 8.50 8.57
C ARG A 171 -1.86 7.85 9.21
N ILE A 172 -3.06 8.33 8.87
CA ILE A 172 -4.31 7.73 9.30
C ILE A 172 -5.05 7.23 8.06
N TYR A 173 -5.46 5.97 8.11
CA TYR A 173 -6.29 5.33 7.11
C TYR A 173 -7.64 4.95 7.70
N LYS A 174 -8.65 4.87 6.84
CA LYS A 174 -9.93 4.20 7.12
C LYS A 174 -10.00 2.92 6.32
N ALA A 175 -10.47 1.86 6.96
CA ALA A 175 -10.75 0.61 6.29
C ALA A 175 -12.08 0.00 6.74
N ILE A 176 -12.71 -0.75 5.83
CA ILE A 176 -13.86 -1.61 6.13
C ILE A 176 -13.37 -3.06 6.00
N LEU A 177 -13.45 -3.82 7.07
CA LEU A 177 -13.04 -5.22 7.14
C LEU A 177 -14.25 -6.13 7.05
N VAL A 178 -14.05 -7.32 6.49
CA VAL A 178 -14.97 -8.44 6.60
C VAL A 178 -14.71 -9.15 7.93
N GLY A 179 -15.76 -9.48 8.66
CA GLY A 179 -15.74 -10.06 9.99
C GLY A 179 -15.80 -9.05 11.13
N GLU A 180 -16.02 -9.57 12.34
CA GLU A 180 -16.10 -8.80 13.57
C GLU A 180 -14.84 -8.99 14.40
N LEU A 181 -13.98 -7.95 14.44
CA LEU A 181 -12.73 -7.98 15.20
C LEU A 181 -13.02 -8.16 16.69
N PRO A 182 -12.48 -9.10 17.45
CA PRO A 182 -12.84 -9.22 18.87
C PRO A 182 -12.44 -7.99 19.70
N GLU A 183 -11.27 -7.40 19.44
CA GLU A 183 -10.78 -6.26 20.21
C GLU A 183 -11.23 -4.90 19.65
N ASN A 184 -11.34 -3.89 20.54
CA ASN A 184 -11.67 -2.51 20.14
C ASN A 184 -10.48 -1.73 19.59
N ALA A 185 -9.26 -2.18 19.87
CA ALA A 185 -8.02 -1.62 19.36
C ALA A 185 -6.89 -2.64 19.51
N GLY A 186 -5.84 -2.52 18.70
CA GLY A 186 -4.69 -3.40 18.77
C GLY A 186 -3.51 -2.92 17.95
N THR A 187 -2.40 -3.66 18.04
CA THR A 187 -1.19 -3.44 17.26
C THR A 187 -0.82 -4.73 16.54
N LEU A 188 -0.70 -4.65 15.22
CA LEU A 188 -0.23 -5.73 14.36
C LEU A 188 1.25 -5.49 14.08
N SER A 189 2.12 -6.34 14.62
CA SER A 189 3.57 -6.26 14.46
C SER A 189 4.08 -7.53 13.82
N ASP A 190 4.28 -7.50 12.51
CA ASP A 190 4.64 -8.66 11.72
C ASP A 190 5.90 -8.41 10.88
N LYS A 191 6.56 -9.47 10.40
CA LYS A 191 7.55 -9.35 9.32
C LYS A 191 6.87 -9.67 7.99
N LEU A 192 6.95 -8.77 7.02
CA LEU A 192 6.41 -8.96 5.69
C LEU A 192 7.51 -9.27 4.69
N VAL A 193 7.27 -10.25 3.82
CA VAL A 193 8.16 -10.63 2.74
C VAL A 193 7.44 -10.60 1.40
N GLU A 194 8.15 -10.20 0.36
CA GLU A 194 7.70 -10.28 -1.03
C GLU A 194 8.07 -11.64 -1.62
N ARG A 195 7.08 -12.39 -2.13
CA ARG A 195 7.32 -13.64 -2.86
C ARG A 195 7.73 -13.37 -4.31
N LYS A 196 8.26 -14.40 -4.98
CA LYS A 196 8.55 -14.39 -6.44
C LYS A 196 7.35 -13.99 -7.30
N SER A 197 6.12 -14.23 -6.81
CA SER A 197 4.87 -13.82 -7.46
C SER A 197 4.49 -12.35 -7.25
N LEU A 198 5.36 -11.54 -6.64
CA LEU A 198 5.09 -10.15 -6.25
C LEU A 198 3.92 -9.99 -5.25
N ARG A 199 3.48 -11.08 -4.62
CA ARG A 199 2.51 -11.02 -3.52
C ARG A 199 3.25 -10.90 -2.19
N MET A 200 2.80 -9.95 -1.37
CA MET A 200 3.28 -9.78 0.01
C MET A 200 2.62 -10.81 0.92
N GLN A 201 3.36 -11.33 1.90
CA GLN A 201 2.85 -12.27 2.91
C GLN A 201 3.46 -11.99 4.28
N VAL A 202 2.70 -12.28 5.35
CA VAL A 202 3.22 -12.39 6.71
C VAL A 202 4.13 -13.62 6.82
N VAL A 203 5.29 -13.45 7.47
CA VAL A 203 6.17 -14.55 7.82
C VAL A 203 5.59 -15.29 9.04
N PRO A 204 5.26 -16.60 8.95
CA PRO A 204 4.69 -17.35 10.07
C PRO A 204 5.65 -17.41 11.26
N GLU A 205 5.10 -17.28 12.47
CA GLU A 205 5.89 -17.21 13.70
C GLU A 205 6.66 -18.50 14.02
N ASN A 206 6.14 -19.66 13.58
CA ASN A 206 6.70 -20.99 13.82
C ASN A 206 7.79 -21.41 12.82
N SER A 207 8.16 -20.52 11.90
CA SER A 207 9.29 -20.77 11.01
C SER A 207 10.57 -20.73 11.85
N LYS A 208 11.25 -21.87 12.04
CA LYS A 208 12.58 -21.97 12.69
C LYS A 208 13.67 -21.06 12.05
N ALA A 209 13.35 -20.32 11.00
CA ALA A 209 14.17 -19.35 10.30
C ALA A 209 13.77 -17.89 10.61
N LYS A 210 13.50 -17.55 11.88
CA LYS A 210 13.11 -16.18 12.32
C LYS A 210 14.15 -15.09 11.99
N GLN A 211 15.38 -15.49 11.63
CA GLN A 211 16.50 -14.59 11.34
C GLN A 211 16.86 -14.43 9.85
N ASP A 212 16.55 -15.37 8.94
CA ASP A 212 17.17 -15.39 7.60
C ASP A 212 16.23 -15.51 6.40
N ILE A 213 14.96 -15.09 6.49
CA ILE A 213 14.19 -14.89 5.26
C ILE A 213 14.68 -13.60 4.59
N LYS A 214 15.62 -13.77 3.65
CA LYS A 214 16.19 -12.68 2.85
C LYS A 214 15.07 -11.77 2.30
N GLY A 215 15.09 -10.51 2.73
CA GLY A 215 14.14 -9.48 2.29
C GLY A 215 12.89 -9.28 3.15
N ALA A 216 12.72 -10.03 4.26
CA ALA A 216 11.63 -9.77 5.20
C ALA A 216 11.85 -8.45 5.97
N LYS A 217 10.82 -7.60 6.06
CA LYS A 217 10.87 -6.29 6.72
C LYS A 217 9.79 -6.16 7.77
N VAL A 218 10.11 -5.49 8.88
CA VAL A 218 9.16 -5.21 9.96
C VAL A 218 8.05 -4.28 9.47
N ALA A 219 6.81 -4.64 9.83
CA ALA A 219 5.57 -3.96 9.52
C ALA A 219 4.74 -3.77 10.79
N ILE A 220 4.57 -2.52 11.23
CA ILE A 220 3.82 -2.18 12.44
C ILE A 220 2.63 -1.31 12.09
N THR A 221 1.45 -1.79 12.48
CA THR A 221 0.15 -1.20 12.17
C THR A 221 -0.70 -1.16 13.44
N HIS A 222 -1.09 0.03 13.87
CA HIS A 222 -2.03 0.19 14.97
C HIS A 222 -3.44 0.37 14.42
N TYR A 223 -4.44 -0.20 15.06
CA TYR A 223 -5.82 -0.03 14.66
C TYR A 223 -6.73 0.26 15.84
N ARG A 224 -7.85 0.91 15.54
CA ARG A 224 -8.95 1.17 16.47
C ARG A 224 -10.27 0.98 15.75
N VAL A 225 -11.17 0.20 16.36
CA VAL A 225 -12.52 -0.02 15.87
C VAL A 225 -13.33 1.28 16.01
N LEU A 226 -13.96 1.66 14.90
CA LEU A 226 -14.82 2.83 14.80
C LEU A 226 -16.29 2.45 14.78
N GLU A 227 -16.64 1.31 14.20
CA GLU A 227 -18.02 0.85 14.08
C GLU A 227 -18.02 -0.66 13.82
N ARG A 228 -18.94 -1.37 14.47
CA ARG A 228 -19.23 -2.78 14.19
C ARG A 228 -20.56 -2.87 13.47
N LEU A 229 -20.57 -3.62 12.39
CA LEU A 229 -21.74 -3.89 11.55
C LEU A 229 -21.85 -5.41 11.40
N PRO A 230 -23.02 -5.96 11.05
CA PRO A 230 -23.20 -7.40 10.91
C PRO A 230 -22.15 -7.99 9.97
N GLY A 231 -21.27 -8.84 10.51
CA GLY A 231 -20.19 -9.48 9.75
C GLY A 231 -19.14 -8.52 9.19
N HIS A 232 -19.04 -7.27 9.67
CA HIS A 232 -18.09 -6.26 9.18
C HIS A 232 -17.60 -5.33 10.28
N THR A 233 -16.38 -4.82 10.15
CA THR A 233 -15.80 -3.86 11.11
C THR A 233 -15.16 -2.67 10.40
N VAL A 234 -15.56 -1.46 10.78
CA VAL A 234 -14.93 -0.23 10.30
C VAL A 234 -13.81 0.16 11.27
N VAL A 235 -12.60 0.36 10.74
CA VAL A 235 -11.41 0.65 11.55
C VAL A 235 -10.70 1.93 11.10
N GLU A 236 -10.11 2.61 12.08
CA GLU A 236 -9.06 3.61 11.87
C GLU A 236 -7.72 2.92 12.04
N VAL A 237 -6.82 3.13 11.09
CA VAL A 237 -5.51 2.49 11.06
C VAL A 237 -4.43 3.57 11.07
N LYS A 238 -3.48 3.47 12.00
CA LYS A 238 -2.29 4.31 12.07
C LYS A 238 -1.07 3.47 11.68
N LEU A 239 -0.32 3.96 10.69
CA LEU A 239 0.89 3.29 10.21
C LEU A 239 2.15 3.88 10.81
N GLU A 240 2.91 3.05 11.53
CA GLU A 240 4.28 3.38 11.93
C GLU A 240 5.25 3.12 10.79
N THR A 241 5.16 1.95 10.15
CA THR A 241 5.94 1.62 8.95
C THR A 241 5.09 1.66 7.68
N GLY A 242 5.73 1.76 6.50
CA GLY A 242 5.04 1.87 5.20
C GLY A 242 5.48 0.80 4.20
N ARG A 243 5.15 -0.48 4.44
CA ARG A 243 5.46 -1.59 3.52
C ARG A 243 4.34 -1.78 2.48
N ARG A 244 4.68 -2.37 1.33
CA ARG A 244 3.71 -2.62 0.25
C ARG A 244 2.57 -3.50 0.76
N ASN A 245 1.33 -3.13 0.44
CA ASN A 245 0.11 -3.85 0.86
C ASN A 245 0.03 -4.14 2.38
N GLN A 246 0.73 -3.40 3.24
CA GLN A 246 0.91 -3.74 4.65
C GLN A 246 -0.42 -3.95 5.38
N ILE A 247 -1.31 -2.95 5.34
CA ILE A 247 -2.63 -3.02 5.98
C ILE A 247 -3.42 -4.22 5.47
N ARG A 248 -3.43 -4.41 4.14
CA ARG A 248 -4.20 -5.45 3.47
C ARG A 248 -3.79 -6.86 3.91
N VAL A 249 -2.49 -7.11 3.90
CA VAL A 249 -1.90 -8.41 4.23
C VAL A 249 -2.09 -8.75 5.70
N GLN A 250 -1.82 -7.81 6.61
CA GLN A 250 -1.85 -8.09 8.05
C GLN A 250 -3.25 -8.38 8.58
N PHE A 251 -4.26 -7.71 8.03
CA PHE A 251 -5.67 -7.97 8.39
C PHE A 251 -6.18 -9.26 7.76
N ALA A 252 -5.83 -9.54 6.50
CA ALA A 252 -6.19 -10.80 5.84
C ALA A 252 -5.57 -12.03 6.52
N ASP A 253 -4.31 -11.93 6.94
CA ASP A 253 -3.61 -13.00 7.67
C ASP A 253 -4.30 -13.37 8.99
N ARG A 254 -4.98 -12.40 9.63
CA ARG A 254 -5.77 -12.58 10.85
C ARG A 254 -7.22 -13.01 10.61
N GLY A 255 -7.59 -13.28 9.36
CA GLY A 255 -8.95 -13.68 8.99
C GLY A 255 -9.94 -12.53 8.82
N PHE A 256 -9.48 -11.27 8.85
CA PHE A 256 -10.32 -10.07 8.70
C PHE A 256 -9.95 -9.25 7.45
N PRO A 257 -9.98 -9.82 6.23
CA PRO A 257 -9.55 -9.10 5.04
C PRO A 257 -10.40 -7.85 4.78
N LEU A 258 -9.84 -6.90 4.03
CA LEU A 258 -10.59 -5.70 3.65
C LEU A 258 -11.73 -6.06 2.69
N LEU A 259 -12.88 -5.42 2.89
CA LEU A 259 -14.04 -5.55 2.00
C LEU A 259 -13.64 -5.19 0.56
N GLY A 260 -13.97 -6.07 -0.39
CA GLY A 260 -13.68 -5.89 -1.82
C GLY A 260 -12.20 -6.08 -2.22
N ASP A 261 -11.33 -6.53 -1.31
CA ASP A 261 -9.94 -6.81 -1.65
C ASP A 261 -9.83 -8.07 -2.53
N GLN A 262 -9.59 -7.88 -3.83
CA GLN A 262 -9.48 -8.95 -4.81
C GLN A 262 -8.20 -9.79 -4.68
N VAL A 263 -7.19 -9.32 -3.93
CA VAL A 263 -5.90 -10.02 -3.79
C VAL A 263 -5.82 -10.79 -2.49
N TYR A 264 -6.27 -10.20 -1.39
CA TYR A 264 -6.11 -10.79 -0.04
C TYR A 264 -7.45 -11.17 0.61
N GLY A 265 -8.57 -10.83 -0.01
CA GLY A 265 -9.90 -11.12 0.48
C GLY A 265 -10.78 -11.73 -0.61
N THR A 266 -12.07 -11.44 -0.51
CA THR A 266 -13.08 -11.88 -1.46
C THR A 266 -13.68 -10.65 -2.15
N PRO A 267 -13.98 -10.71 -3.46
CA PRO A 267 -14.76 -9.68 -4.14
C PRO A 267 -16.10 -9.41 -3.43
N SER A 268 -16.59 -8.18 -3.52
CA SER A 268 -17.84 -7.79 -2.89
C SER A 268 -18.71 -7.02 -3.88
N PRO A 269 -20.04 -7.25 -3.92
CA PRO A 269 -20.94 -6.42 -4.73
C PRO A 269 -21.10 -5.00 -4.18
N LEU A 270 -20.61 -4.72 -2.96
CA LEU A 270 -20.70 -3.40 -2.34
C LEU A 270 -19.58 -2.45 -2.78
N ILE A 271 -18.44 -3.00 -3.21
CA ILE A 271 -17.26 -2.25 -3.63
C ILE A 271 -16.31 -3.15 -4.43
N ASP A 272 -15.88 -2.67 -5.60
CA ASP A 272 -15.05 -3.44 -6.54
C ASP A 272 -13.54 -3.39 -6.24
N ARG A 273 -13.15 -2.83 -5.10
CA ARG A 273 -11.76 -2.66 -4.68
C ARG A 273 -11.62 -2.81 -3.17
N GLN A 274 -10.38 -2.91 -2.68
CA GLN A 274 -10.15 -2.87 -1.24
C GLN A 274 -10.70 -1.57 -0.64
N ALA A 275 -11.59 -1.71 0.35
CA ALA A 275 -12.15 -0.60 1.11
C ALA A 275 -11.08 0.01 2.04
N LEU A 276 -10.13 0.71 1.43
CA LEU A 276 -9.00 1.39 2.08
C LEU A 276 -8.88 2.82 1.55
N HIS A 277 -8.72 3.76 2.46
CA HIS A 277 -8.56 5.18 2.16
C HIS A 277 -7.54 5.84 3.10
N ALA A 278 -6.56 6.53 2.53
CA ALA A 278 -5.58 7.36 3.24
C ALA A 278 -6.21 8.71 3.61
N GLU A 279 -6.81 8.77 4.78
CA GLU A 279 -7.64 9.91 5.18
C GLU A 279 -6.83 11.13 5.60
N LEU A 280 -5.66 10.94 6.23
CA LEU A 280 -4.85 12.03 6.75
C LEU A 280 -3.36 11.73 6.66
N LEU A 281 -2.59 12.75 6.24
CA LEU A 281 -1.14 12.79 6.30
C LEU A 281 -0.69 14.10 6.96
N GLY A 282 0.14 14.02 8.00
CA GLY A 282 0.72 15.20 8.66
C GLY A 282 2.14 14.96 9.17
N PHE A 283 2.98 16.01 9.12
CA PHE A 283 4.38 15.99 9.53
C PHE A 283 4.93 17.43 9.64
N ARG A 284 6.14 17.60 10.18
CA ARG A 284 6.87 18.87 10.12
C ARG A 284 7.41 19.09 8.71
N HIS A 285 7.00 20.19 8.08
CA HIS A 285 7.41 20.60 6.75
C HIS A 285 8.95 20.60 6.65
N PRO A 286 9.55 19.88 5.69
CA PRO A 286 10.99 19.62 5.64
C PRO A 286 11.86 20.86 5.41
N VAL A 287 11.28 21.93 4.86
CA VAL A 287 11.98 23.21 4.61
C VAL A 287 11.67 24.28 5.66
N THR A 288 10.39 24.58 5.90
CA THR A 288 9.98 25.64 6.84
C THR A 288 9.99 25.21 8.31
N GLY A 289 9.97 23.90 8.62
CA GLY A 289 9.87 23.38 9.99
C GLY A 289 8.48 23.51 10.64
N GLU A 290 7.60 24.31 10.04
CA GLU A 290 6.18 24.42 10.40
C GLU A 290 5.49 23.08 10.18
N SER A 291 4.43 22.80 10.93
CA SER A 291 3.69 21.57 10.65
C SER A 291 2.64 21.75 9.59
N VAL A 292 2.54 20.71 8.79
CA VAL A 292 1.64 20.64 7.66
C VAL A 292 0.81 19.37 7.78
N THR A 293 -0.49 19.48 7.50
CA THR A 293 -1.41 18.36 7.50
C THR A 293 -2.42 18.54 6.38
N ALA A 294 -2.65 17.47 5.63
CA ALA A 294 -3.74 17.38 4.67
C ALA A 294 -4.66 16.20 5.02
N SER A 295 -5.96 16.37 4.74
CA SER A 295 -6.96 15.33 4.89
C SER A 295 -7.85 15.23 3.66
N ALA A 296 -8.25 14.02 3.31
CA ALA A 296 -9.22 13.74 2.25
C ALA A 296 -10.51 13.15 2.87
N PRO A 297 -11.70 13.52 2.37
CA PRO A 297 -12.95 12.89 2.80
C PRO A 297 -13.01 11.43 2.32
N MET A 298 -13.82 10.63 3.00
CA MET A 298 -14.06 9.25 2.56
C MET A 298 -14.64 9.25 1.14
N PRO A 299 -14.12 8.41 0.23
CA PRO A 299 -14.59 8.40 -1.16
C PRO A 299 -16.01 7.84 -1.24
N ALA A 300 -16.77 8.32 -2.23
CA ALA A 300 -18.19 8.04 -2.38
C ALA A 300 -18.52 6.54 -2.50
N ASP A 301 -17.62 5.72 -3.04
CA ASP A 301 -17.79 4.27 -3.13
C ASP A 301 -17.79 3.59 -1.75
N MET A 302 -16.84 3.95 -0.88
CA MET A 302 -16.79 3.48 0.50
C MET A 302 -17.95 4.02 1.32
N GLU A 303 -18.37 5.27 1.10
CA GLU A 303 -19.56 5.82 1.77
C GLU A 303 -20.83 5.06 1.38
N LYS A 304 -21.00 4.72 0.10
CA LYS A 304 -22.12 3.90 -0.40
C LYS A 304 -22.09 2.50 0.22
N ALA A 305 -20.95 1.82 0.21
CA ALA A 305 -20.80 0.51 0.84
C ALA A 305 -21.16 0.56 2.33
N LEU A 306 -20.66 1.56 3.05
CA LEU A 306 -20.94 1.76 4.47
C LEU A 306 -22.43 2.05 4.74
N LYS A 307 -23.08 2.85 3.87
CA LYS A 307 -24.52 3.11 3.94
C LYS A 307 -25.35 1.84 3.74
N ALA A 308 -24.96 0.99 2.79
CA ALA A 308 -25.62 -0.29 2.55
C ALA A 308 -25.52 -1.22 3.77
N LEU A 309 -24.31 -1.38 4.34
CA LEU A 309 -24.09 -2.19 5.55
C LEU A 309 -24.87 -1.67 6.77
N ARG A 310 -24.90 -0.35 6.96
CA ARG A 310 -25.72 0.27 8.03
C ARG A 310 -27.22 0.06 7.81
N THR A 311 -27.68 0.00 6.57
CA THR A 311 -29.08 -0.27 6.23
C THR A 311 -29.44 -1.72 6.54
N ALA A 312 -28.60 -2.68 6.13
CA ALA A 312 -28.79 -4.09 6.45
C ALA A 312 -28.89 -4.31 7.97
N ARG A 313 -28.02 -3.68 8.75
CA ARG A 313 -28.07 -3.71 10.22
C ARG A 313 -29.40 -3.21 10.80
N ARG A 314 -29.99 -2.16 10.21
CA ARG A 314 -31.28 -1.62 10.67
C ARG A 314 -32.40 -2.61 10.43
N VAL A 315 -32.38 -3.29 9.29
CA VAL A 315 -33.35 -4.34 8.95
C VAL A 315 -33.24 -5.51 9.93
N GLU A 316 -32.04 -6.05 10.14
CA GLU A 316 -31.80 -7.15 11.09
C GLU A 316 -32.26 -6.80 12.52
N ARG A 317 -32.03 -5.56 12.97
CA ARG A 317 -32.53 -5.10 14.28
C ARG A 317 -34.05 -4.98 14.36
N ALA A 318 -34.68 -4.52 13.28
CA ALA A 318 -36.13 -4.43 13.20
C ALA A 318 -36.76 -5.83 13.25
N GLU A 319 -36.16 -6.80 12.56
CA GLU A 319 -36.55 -8.21 12.58
C GLU A 319 -36.34 -8.86 13.96
N ALA A 320 -35.24 -8.53 14.65
CA ALA A 320 -34.94 -9.05 15.98
C ALA A 320 -35.75 -8.40 17.13
N GLY A 321 -36.64 -7.45 16.84
CA GLY A 321 -37.48 -6.77 17.84
C GLY A 321 -36.72 -5.86 18.82
N VAL A 322 -35.42 -5.61 18.59
CA VAL A 322 -34.59 -4.74 19.44
C VAL A 322 -34.93 -3.27 19.15
N LYS A 323 -35.77 -2.68 19.99
CA LYS A 323 -36.11 -1.25 19.92
C LYS A 323 -35.00 -0.41 20.58
N GLY A 324 -34.49 0.59 19.86
CA GLY A 324 -33.55 1.60 20.40
C GLY A 324 -32.12 1.54 19.86
N GLU A 325 -31.28 2.49 20.29
CA GLU A 325 -29.89 2.66 19.84
C GLU A 325 -28.87 1.83 20.64
N ALA A 326 -29.31 0.88 21.47
CA ALA A 326 -28.52 0.30 22.57
C ALA A 326 -27.14 -0.28 22.15
N ASP A 327 -27.01 -0.95 20.99
CA ASP A 327 -25.69 -1.47 20.56
C ASP A 327 -25.08 -0.74 19.36
N ILE A 328 -25.63 0.41 18.95
CA ILE A 328 -24.92 1.21 17.95
C ILE A 328 -23.72 1.79 18.69
N TYR A 329 -22.54 1.17 18.57
CA TYR A 329 -21.31 1.92 18.71
C TYR A 329 -21.32 2.96 17.59
N LYS A 330 -21.99 4.07 17.88
CA LYS A 330 -21.86 5.30 17.15
C LYS A 330 -20.46 5.74 17.50
N PRO A 331 -19.50 5.77 16.56
CA PRO A 331 -18.44 6.71 16.75
C PRO A 331 -19.17 8.05 16.79
N LYS A 332 -19.33 8.62 17.99
CA LYS A 332 -19.52 10.06 18.14
C LYS A 332 -18.31 10.67 17.44
N ILE A 333 -18.33 10.82 16.13
CA ILE A 333 -17.47 11.78 15.45
C ILE A 333 -18.20 13.10 15.69
N THR A 334 -18.16 13.54 16.95
CA THR A 334 -18.55 14.88 17.33
C THR A 334 -17.68 15.84 16.52
N ALA A 335 -18.16 17.07 16.31
CA ALA A 335 -17.31 18.15 15.83
C ALA A 335 -15.99 18.17 16.62
N GLU A 336 -16.03 17.87 17.92
CA GLU A 336 -14.87 17.64 18.77
C GLU A 336 -13.95 16.52 18.31
N ARG A 337 -14.40 15.32 17.91
CA ARG A 337 -13.46 14.27 17.42
C ARG A 337 -12.86 14.61 16.06
N LYS A 338 -13.58 15.35 15.20
CA LYS A 338 -13.00 15.97 13.99
C LYS A 338 -11.96 17.01 14.41
N LEU A 339 -12.30 17.89 15.34
CA LEU A 339 -11.38 18.86 15.94
C LEU A 339 -10.21 18.17 16.64
N ASP A 340 -10.39 17.00 17.24
CA ASP A 340 -9.38 16.31 18.02
C ASP A 340 -8.41 15.58 17.10
N ARG A 341 -8.89 15.17 15.92
CA ARG A 341 -8.03 14.77 14.80
C ARG A 341 -7.25 15.95 14.24
N VAL A 342 -7.90 17.10 14.03
CA VAL A 342 -7.23 18.35 13.60
C VAL A 342 -6.22 18.81 14.67
N ARG A 343 -6.58 18.80 15.96
CA ARG A 343 -5.71 19.11 17.11
C ARG A 343 -4.61 18.08 17.33
N ARG A 344 -4.84 16.80 17.02
CA ARG A 344 -3.76 15.79 17.00
C ARG A 344 -2.80 16.08 15.87
N ALA A 345 -3.29 16.45 14.70
CA ALA A 345 -2.45 16.94 13.61
C ALA A 345 -1.69 18.22 14.02
N GLU A 346 -2.33 19.14 14.73
CA GLU A 346 -1.70 20.34 15.29
C GLU A 346 -0.71 20.03 16.43
N ARG A 347 -0.88 18.97 17.22
CA ARG A 347 0.07 18.63 18.29
C ARG A 347 1.47 18.31 17.75
N TYR A 348 1.56 17.81 16.53
CA TYR A 348 2.84 17.61 15.85
C TYR A 348 3.44 18.91 15.28
N THR A 349 2.68 20.02 15.28
CA THR A 349 3.22 21.38 15.07
C THR A 349 4.11 21.85 16.19
N LYS A 350 3.93 21.31 17.40
CA LYS A 350 4.57 21.82 18.62
C LYS A 350 5.65 20.90 19.21
N ASP A 351 5.68 19.61 18.90
CA ASP A 351 6.67 18.69 19.47
C ASP A 351 8.03 18.70 18.73
N GLU A 352 9.13 18.88 19.48
CA GLU A 352 10.50 18.61 19.05
C GLU A 352 10.67 17.15 18.59
N PRO A 353 11.66 16.86 17.71
CA PRO A 353 11.87 15.51 17.19
C PRO A 353 12.04 14.51 18.34
N ARG A 354 11.20 13.47 18.34
CA ARG A 354 11.43 12.32 19.23
C ARG A 354 12.80 11.76 18.91
N ARG A 355 13.68 11.71 19.90
CA ARG A 355 14.99 11.05 19.75
C ARG A 355 14.74 9.61 19.28
N PRO A 356 15.51 9.10 18.31
CA PRO A 356 15.43 7.70 17.94
C PRO A 356 15.60 6.87 19.20
N SER A 357 14.69 5.92 19.43
CA SER A 357 14.87 4.94 20.49
C SER A 357 16.13 4.16 20.17
N THR A 358 17.22 4.45 20.88
CA THR A 358 18.36 3.55 20.91
C THR A 358 17.85 2.18 21.34
N PRO A 359 18.33 1.08 20.72
CA PRO A 359 18.14 -0.24 21.31
C PRO A 359 18.62 -0.13 22.75
N ARG A 360 17.79 -0.52 23.71
CA ARG A 360 18.23 -0.63 25.10
C ARG A 360 19.33 -1.70 25.09
N ASP A 361 20.59 -1.26 25.12
CA ASP A 361 21.66 -2.10 25.62
C ASP A 361 21.25 -2.52 27.03
N GLU A 362 21.16 -3.84 27.22
CA GLU A 362 20.95 -4.46 28.51
C GLU A 362 22.15 -4.10 29.41
N ALA A 363 22.07 -2.95 30.07
CA ALA A 363 22.92 -2.68 31.22
C ALA A 363 22.57 -3.72 32.31
N PRO A 364 23.54 -4.50 32.80
CA PRO A 364 23.27 -5.53 33.80
C PRO A 364 22.72 -4.86 35.06
N ARG A 365 21.57 -5.36 35.53
CA ARG A 365 20.95 -4.89 36.78
C ARG A 365 22.01 -4.87 37.90
N PRO A 366 22.10 -3.80 38.70
CA PRO A 366 23.07 -3.75 39.79
C PRO A 366 22.78 -4.89 40.76
N ARG A 367 23.78 -5.75 40.97
CA ARG A 367 23.77 -6.77 42.02
C ARG A 367 23.62 -6.04 43.35
N ARG A 368 22.55 -6.34 44.11
CA ARG A 368 22.44 -5.94 45.51
C ARG A 368 23.67 -6.49 46.25
N SER A 369 24.50 -5.59 46.73
CA SER A 369 25.55 -5.88 47.69
C SER A 369 24.90 -6.42 48.97
N VAL A 370 25.37 -7.59 49.39
CA VAL A 370 25.07 -8.16 50.70
C VAL A 370 25.98 -7.44 51.70
N GLY A 371 25.39 -6.56 52.51
CA GLY A 371 26.00 -6.02 53.73
C GLY A 371 25.58 -6.83 54.96
N PRO A 372 26.38 -6.83 56.04
CA PRO A 372 26.38 -7.88 57.05
C PRO A 372 25.17 -7.85 57.98
N ARG A 373 24.90 -9.05 58.53
CA ARG A 373 23.80 -9.38 59.44
C ARG A 373 24.00 -8.70 60.79
N ASP A 374 22.98 -7.98 61.26
CA ASP A 374 22.78 -7.72 62.68
C ASP A 374 21.53 -8.45 63.17
N GLU A 375 21.74 -9.21 64.25
CA GLU A 375 20.78 -10.04 64.96
C GLU A 375 19.82 -9.20 65.80
N ALA A 376 18.50 -9.41 65.64
CA ALA A 376 17.53 -9.31 66.73
C ALA A 376 16.25 -10.09 66.36
N PRO A 377 15.67 -10.88 67.30
CA PRO A 377 14.71 -11.92 66.96
C PRO A 377 13.28 -11.39 66.83
N ARG A 378 12.55 -11.85 65.82
CA ARG A 378 11.08 -11.75 65.77
C ARG A 378 10.41 -13.06 66.20
N PRO A 379 9.25 -13.00 66.87
CA PRO A 379 8.68 -14.14 67.57
C PRO A 379 8.02 -15.13 66.63
N ARG A 380 8.18 -16.43 66.93
CA ARG A 380 7.40 -17.53 66.35
C ARG A 380 5.96 -17.43 66.83
N ARG A 381 4.99 -17.50 65.91
CA ARG A 381 3.63 -17.95 66.25
C ARG A 381 3.31 -19.28 65.57
N ALA A 382 2.80 -20.14 66.42
CA ALA A 382 2.51 -21.56 66.35
C ALA A 382 1.73 -22.06 65.13
N ALA A 383 2.02 -23.32 64.80
CA ALA A 383 1.20 -24.22 64.03
C ALA A 383 -0.05 -24.68 64.81
N GLY A 384 -1.11 -25.02 64.07
CA GLY A 384 -2.30 -25.75 64.53
C GLY A 384 -3.02 -26.39 63.33
N PRO A 385 -3.77 -27.49 63.51
CA PRO A 385 -3.57 -28.70 62.72
C PRO A 385 -4.61 -29.01 61.62
N ARG A 386 -4.32 -30.11 60.93
CA ARG A 386 -4.92 -30.77 59.77
C ARG A 386 -6.41 -31.13 59.93
N ASP A 387 -7.11 -31.30 58.80
CA ASP A 387 -7.98 -32.47 58.62
C ASP A 387 -8.20 -32.85 57.15
N GLU A 388 -8.34 -34.16 56.95
CA GLU A 388 -8.28 -34.93 55.71
C GLU A 388 -9.62 -35.01 54.94
N ALA A 389 -9.50 -35.30 53.64
CA ALA A 389 -10.14 -36.42 52.92
C ALA A 389 -10.82 -36.02 51.58
N PRO A 390 -10.48 -36.71 50.46
CA PRO A 390 -11.09 -36.52 49.14
C PRO A 390 -12.05 -37.66 48.73
N ARG A 391 -12.92 -37.39 47.74
CA ARG A 391 -13.56 -38.28 46.69
C ARG A 391 -15.08 -37.98 46.50
N PRO A 392 -15.77 -38.49 45.45
CA PRO A 392 -15.33 -39.30 44.29
C PRO A 392 -15.83 -38.83 42.90
N ARG A 393 -15.33 -39.56 41.89
CA ARG A 393 -15.65 -39.60 40.46
C ARG A 393 -17.14 -39.90 40.16
N ARG A 394 -17.62 -39.41 39.01
CA ARG A 394 -18.66 -40.09 38.23
C ARG A 394 -18.25 -40.23 36.76
N ALA A 395 -18.38 -41.45 36.28
CA ALA A 395 -18.30 -41.89 34.90
C ALA A 395 -19.62 -41.60 34.18
N ALA A 396 -19.55 -41.37 32.86
CA ALA A 396 -20.65 -41.65 31.94
C ALA A 396 -20.08 -41.87 30.53
N ASP A 397 -20.64 -42.88 29.88
CA ASP A 397 -20.15 -43.66 28.76
C ASP A 397 -20.40 -43.08 27.35
N ALA A 398 -19.77 -43.77 26.41
CA ALA A 398 -20.26 -44.14 25.07
C ALA A 398 -20.01 -43.17 23.88
N ARG A 399 -18.92 -43.47 23.17
CA ARG A 399 -18.81 -43.35 21.70
C ARG A 399 -19.47 -44.56 21.03
N PRO A 400 -19.83 -44.45 19.74
CA PRO A 400 -19.44 -45.51 18.83
C PRO A 400 -18.68 -44.97 17.61
N ALA A 401 -17.64 -45.72 17.24
CA ALA A 401 -16.99 -45.66 15.93
C ALA A 401 -17.41 -46.90 15.14
N GLY A 402 -17.62 -46.75 13.83
CA GLY A 402 -17.85 -47.88 12.92
C GLY A 402 -18.19 -47.40 11.53
N GLY A 403 -17.17 -47.27 10.67
CA GLY A 403 -17.34 -46.99 9.25
C GLY A 403 -17.02 -48.21 8.39
N LYS A 404 -17.88 -48.46 7.39
CA LYS A 404 -17.66 -49.06 6.04
C LYS A 404 -17.03 -50.49 5.98
N PRO A 405 -17.10 -51.27 4.87
CA PRO A 405 -17.16 -50.83 3.45
C PRO A 405 -18.02 -51.70 2.48
N THR A 406 -18.19 -51.27 1.22
CA THR A 406 -17.78 -52.01 0.00
C THR A 406 -18.24 -51.37 -1.33
N ALA A 407 -17.25 -51.19 -2.21
CA ALA A 407 -17.16 -51.27 -3.68
C ALA A 407 -18.36 -51.06 -4.65
N LYS A 408 -18.23 -50.00 -5.51
CA LYS A 408 -18.03 -49.97 -7.01
C LYS A 408 -18.91 -50.84 -7.96
N PRO A 409 -18.92 -50.58 -9.29
CA PRO A 409 -18.97 -49.32 -10.07
C PRO A 409 -19.86 -49.46 -11.35
N ALA A 410 -19.71 -48.50 -12.29
CA ALA A 410 -19.94 -48.60 -13.75
C ALA A 410 -21.20 -47.91 -14.31
N GLY A 411 -21.00 -47.17 -15.41
CA GLY A 411 -22.06 -46.53 -16.18
C GLY A 411 -21.58 -45.35 -17.00
N ALA A 412 -20.82 -45.63 -18.05
CA ALA A 412 -20.22 -44.69 -18.98
C ALA A 412 -21.24 -44.03 -19.94
N PHE A 413 -20.90 -42.82 -20.42
CA PHE A 413 -21.01 -42.36 -21.81
C PHE A 413 -22.34 -42.54 -22.59
N ARG A 414 -23.01 -41.41 -22.93
CA ARG A 414 -23.09 -40.80 -24.29
C ARG A 414 -24.34 -39.91 -24.45
N LYS A 415 -24.11 -38.67 -24.93
CA LYS A 415 -25.04 -37.77 -25.65
C LYS A 415 -25.41 -38.38 -27.04
N PRO A 416 -26.15 -37.71 -27.97
CA PRO A 416 -27.06 -36.53 -27.90
C PRO A 416 -28.40 -36.66 -28.68
N GLY A 417 -29.30 -35.70 -28.42
CA GLY A 417 -30.13 -35.00 -29.43
C GLY A 417 -31.55 -35.54 -29.70
N PRO A 418 -32.39 -34.84 -30.50
CA PRO A 418 -32.44 -33.41 -30.77
C PRO A 418 -33.89 -32.80 -30.70
N LYS A 419 -33.94 -31.46 -30.73
CA LYS A 419 -34.94 -30.60 -31.41
C LYS A 419 -36.45 -30.68 -31.08
N LYS A 420 -36.95 -29.44 -30.86
CA LYS A 420 -38.23 -28.84 -31.28
C LYS A 420 -39.48 -29.14 -30.46
N GLY A 421 -40.18 -28.04 -30.18
CA GLY A 421 -41.42 -27.90 -29.42
C GLY A 421 -41.45 -26.49 -28.88
#